data_AF-A0A847WS84-F1
#
_entry.id   AF-A0A847WS84-F1
#
_cell.length_a   1.000
_cell.length_b   1.000
_cell.length_c   1.000
_cell.angle_alpha   90.00
_cell.angle_beta   90.00
_cell.angle_gamma   90.00
#
_symmetry.space_group_name_H-M   'P 1'
#
loop_
_entity.id
_entity.type
_entity.pdbx_description
1 polymer ?
#
loop_
_entity_poly.entity_id
_entity_poly.type
_entity_poly.pdbx_seq_one_letter_code
_entity_poly.pdbx_strand_id
1 'polypeptide(L)'
;MFKKFIKIILLSLLIVLITLQTSIVFAEDESPLRLEVLTDKDDYQVDDEIIYHIELTNHSEFSANDIILRVELPKELELIQSDSEIKVNNELVWELESLDSLEQSTLTFTTKLKTDTSEVPIIKPELAESSDGGNGSVDTSETTPPKTGDETNILGYLVIFVLSVASFVIAYLIYRKKQVSKASIVGVLLIGILISPISSINATGKQFSFTETSNIKVGDAEYDLIFTVEATITEELTLAGDWEMDDDDLLNWKLSWTPTNESKSYDIYRSYTGEAADFERIAENILEDHYYAKDFEINGEAYYYVTISG
;
A
#
# COMPACT_ATOMS: atom_id res chain seq x y z
N MET A 1 -18.76 2.06 51.85
CA MET A 1 -18.94 2.04 50.38
C MET A 1 -17.86 2.83 49.63
N PHE A 2 -17.53 4.05 50.07
CA PHE A 2 -16.61 4.96 49.36
C PHE A 2 -15.23 4.38 49.01
N LYS A 3 -14.58 3.66 49.94
CA LYS A 3 -13.28 3.00 49.69
C LYS A 3 -13.31 1.90 48.62
N LYS A 4 -14.46 1.25 48.39
CA LYS A 4 -14.61 0.24 47.33
C LYS A 4 -14.81 0.89 45.96
N PHE A 5 -15.50 2.02 45.92
CA PHE A 5 -15.74 2.78 44.70
C PHE A 5 -14.44 3.39 44.13
N ILE A 6 -13.60 3.97 45.01
CA ILE A 6 -12.29 4.52 44.62
C ILE A 6 -11.36 3.46 44.02
N LYS A 7 -11.37 2.22 44.54
CA LYS A 7 -10.56 1.12 44.00
C LYS A 7 -10.97 0.71 42.59
N ILE A 8 -12.27 0.75 42.27
CA ILE A 8 -12.79 0.43 40.93
C ILE A 8 -12.39 1.51 39.93
N ILE A 9 -12.46 2.78 40.33
CA ILE A 9 -12.03 3.91 39.49
C ILE A 9 -10.52 3.84 39.21
N LEU A 10 -9.70 3.59 40.23
CA LEU A 10 -8.25 3.47 40.06
C LEU A 10 -7.87 2.29 39.17
N LEU A 11 -8.55 1.15 39.30
CA LEU A 11 -8.32 -0.01 38.44
C LEU A 11 -8.73 0.26 36.99
N SER A 12 -9.86 0.93 36.78
CA SER A 12 -10.32 1.36 35.45
C SER A 12 -9.35 2.36 34.82
N LEU A 13 -8.84 3.32 35.59
CA LEU A 13 -7.87 4.31 35.11
C LEU A 13 -6.55 3.64 34.72
N LEU A 14 -6.10 2.66 35.52
CA LEU A 14 -4.87 1.91 35.24
C LEU A 14 -5.00 1.08 33.95
N ILE A 15 -6.14 0.43 33.73
CA ILE A 15 -6.40 -0.33 32.49
C ILE A 15 -6.40 0.63 31.29
N VAL A 16 -7.05 1.80 31.41
CA VAL A 16 -7.03 2.83 30.35
C VAL A 16 -5.60 3.33 30.10
N LEU A 17 -4.80 3.56 31.15
CA LEU A 17 -3.41 4.01 31.01
C LEU A 17 -2.53 2.97 30.30
N ILE A 18 -2.74 1.68 30.56
CA ILE A 18 -2.01 0.58 29.92
C ILE A 18 -2.39 0.46 28.43
N THR A 19 -3.64 0.74 28.07
CA THR A 19 -4.08 0.75 26.65
C THR A 19 -3.65 1.98 25.87
N LEU A 20 -3.14 3.03 26.53
CA LEU A 20 -2.81 4.31 25.88
C LEU A 20 -1.36 4.40 25.36
N GLN A 21 -0.53 3.37 25.46
CA GLN A 21 0.91 3.49 25.16
C GLN A 21 1.51 2.38 24.30
N THR A 22 0.92 2.08 23.15
CA THR A 22 1.68 1.47 22.05
C THR A 22 1.53 2.31 20.80
N SER A 23 2.31 3.40 20.73
CA SER A 23 2.71 3.93 19.44
C SER A 23 3.64 2.89 18.83
N ILE A 24 3.11 2.05 17.95
CA ILE A 24 3.96 1.21 17.11
C ILE A 24 4.70 2.20 16.22
N VAL A 25 5.99 2.41 16.49
CA VAL A 25 6.86 3.12 15.56
C VAL A 25 7.14 2.12 14.46
N PHE A 26 6.32 2.14 13.42
CA PHE A 26 6.70 1.51 12.17
C PHE A 26 7.90 2.31 11.65
N ALA A 27 9.02 1.62 11.42
CA ALA A 27 10.02 2.16 10.51
C ALA A 27 9.28 2.45 9.19
N GLU A 28 9.53 3.60 8.60
CA GLU A 28 9.00 3.94 7.27
C GLU A 28 9.45 2.82 6.34
N ASP A 29 8.50 2.01 5.88
CA ASP A 29 8.73 0.89 4.98
C ASP A 29 9.34 1.51 3.72
N GLU A 30 10.65 1.32 3.49
CA GLU A 30 11.30 1.86 2.31
C GLU A 30 10.60 1.25 1.09
N SER A 31 10.10 2.10 0.19
CA SER A 31 9.36 1.64 -0.99
C SER A 31 10.21 0.62 -1.77
N PRO A 32 9.65 -0.54 -2.16
CA PRO A 32 10.38 -1.56 -2.89
C PRO A 32 10.81 -1.07 -4.28
N LEU A 33 10.11 -0.08 -4.82
CA LEU A 33 10.52 0.64 -6.02
C LEU A 33 11.05 2.03 -5.67
N ARG A 34 12.06 2.46 -6.43
CA ARG A 34 12.64 3.80 -6.40
C ARG A 34 12.45 4.45 -7.75
N LEU A 35 12.02 5.71 -7.74
CA LEU A 35 11.97 6.55 -8.91
C LEU A 35 13.11 7.58 -8.80
N GLU A 36 13.76 7.86 -9.92
CA GLU A 36 14.70 8.96 -10.06
C GLU A 36 14.33 9.73 -11.33
N VAL A 37 14.17 11.05 -11.20
CA VAL A 37 13.78 11.93 -12.32
C VAL A 37 14.92 12.88 -12.61
N LEU A 38 15.50 12.73 -13.80
CA LEU A 38 16.62 13.54 -14.28
C LEU A 38 16.17 14.40 -15.47
N THR A 39 16.79 15.57 -15.61
CA THR A 39 16.58 16.49 -16.73
C THR A 39 17.89 16.71 -17.47
N ASP A 40 17.82 17.12 -18.74
CA ASP A 40 19.02 17.37 -19.55
C ASP A 40 19.83 18.59 -19.08
N LYS A 41 19.23 19.49 -18.30
CA LYS A 41 19.82 20.72 -17.74
C LYS A 41 19.20 21.07 -16.39
N ASP A 42 19.86 21.97 -15.66
CA ASP A 42 19.38 22.49 -14.37
C ASP A 42 18.52 23.77 -14.49
N ASP A 43 18.66 24.53 -15.58
CA ASP A 43 17.95 25.79 -15.81
C ASP A 43 17.58 25.94 -17.29
N TYR A 44 16.33 26.31 -17.56
CA TYR A 44 15.76 26.41 -18.89
C TYR A 44 15.26 27.81 -19.19
N GLN A 45 15.27 28.21 -20.45
CA GLN A 45 14.58 29.41 -20.92
C GLN A 45 13.18 29.06 -21.45
N VAL A 46 12.31 30.07 -21.58
CA VAL A 46 10.90 29.91 -22.01
C VAL A 46 10.75 29.12 -23.31
N ASP A 47 11.71 29.26 -24.22
CA ASP A 47 11.66 28.61 -25.54
C ASP A 47 12.34 27.24 -25.58
N ASP A 48 13.01 26.82 -24.50
CA ASP A 48 13.74 25.56 -24.45
C ASP A 48 12.79 24.36 -24.36
N GLU A 49 13.19 23.27 -24.99
CA GLU A 49 12.61 21.95 -24.74
C GLU A 49 13.29 21.32 -23.52
N ILE A 50 12.47 20.70 -22.67
CA ILE A 50 12.90 20.03 -21.44
C ILE A 50 12.77 18.53 -21.66
N ILE A 51 13.90 17.81 -21.63
CA ILE A 51 13.93 16.36 -21.81
C ILE A 51 14.03 15.72 -20.42
N TYR A 52 13.04 14.89 -20.09
CA TYR A 52 13.00 14.13 -18.85
C TYR A 52 13.46 12.69 -19.08
N HIS A 53 14.30 12.21 -18.19
CA HIS A 53 14.72 10.82 -18.07
C HIS A 53 14.23 10.28 -16.72
N ILE A 54 13.28 9.36 -16.78
CA ILE A 54 12.71 8.71 -15.60
C ILE A 54 13.36 7.35 -15.46
N GLU A 55 13.99 7.11 -14.33
CA GLU A 55 14.58 5.84 -13.96
C GLU A 55 13.75 5.19 -12.86
N LEU A 56 13.03 4.11 -13.21
CA LEU A 56 12.28 3.31 -12.25
C LEU A 56 13.05 2.05 -11.94
N THR A 57 13.43 1.86 -10.68
CA THR A 57 14.28 0.76 -10.23
C THR A 57 13.55 -0.08 -9.20
N ASN A 58 13.55 -1.40 -9.39
CA ASN A 58 13.13 -2.33 -8.37
C ASN A 58 14.30 -2.62 -7.43
N HIS A 59 14.17 -2.25 -6.16
CA HIS A 59 15.18 -2.51 -5.12
C HIS A 59 14.81 -3.72 -4.26
N SER A 60 13.66 -4.35 -4.50
CA SER A 60 13.25 -5.54 -3.79
C SER A 60 13.85 -6.80 -4.40
N GLU A 61 13.83 -7.87 -3.62
CA GLU A 61 14.26 -9.21 -4.05
C GLU A 61 13.20 -9.91 -4.93
N PHE A 62 12.04 -9.27 -5.13
CA PHE A 62 10.87 -9.83 -5.81
C PHE A 62 10.54 -9.06 -7.09
N SER A 63 9.89 -9.71 -8.05
CA SER A 63 9.41 -9.00 -9.25
C SER A 63 8.22 -8.09 -8.91
N ALA A 64 8.27 -6.87 -9.42
CA ALA A 64 7.15 -5.94 -9.44
C ALA A 64 6.32 -6.17 -10.70
N ASN A 65 5.00 -6.19 -10.57
CA ASN A 65 4.05 -6.46 -11.64
C ASN A 65 2.96 -5.40 -11.66
N ASP A 66 2.27 -5.29 -12.80
CA ASP A 66 1.16 -4.35 -13.00
C ASP A 66 1.57 -2.91 -12.66
N ILE A 67 2.75 -2.49 -13.14
CA ILE A 67 3.35 -1.20 -12.80
C ILE A 67 2.69 -0.12 -13.63
N ILE A 68 2.11 0.87 -12.94
CA ILE A 68 1.50 2.05 -13.55
C ILE A 68 2.24 3.28 -13.06
N LEU A 69 2.92 3.97 -13.97
CA LEU A 69 3.51 5.29 -13.70
C LEU A 69 2.62 6.37 -14.31
N ARG A 70 2.20 7.33 -13.49
CA ARG A 70 1.41 8.50 -13.88
C ARG A 70 2.22 9.77 -13.64
N VAL A 71 2.16 10.68 -14.60
CA VAL A 71 2.77 12.01 -14.45
C VAL A 71 1.73 13.08 -14.71
N GLU A 72 1.49 13.90 -13.70
CA GLU A 72 0.66 15.09 -13.79
C GLU A 72 1.52 16.27 -14.21
N LEU A 73 1.30 16.75 -15.43
CA LEU A 73 2.00 17.93 -15.96
C LEU A 73 1.32 19.22 -15.47
N PRO A 74 2.08 20.23 -15.03
CA PRO A 74 1.55 21.55 -14.74
C PRO A 74 0.92 22.17 -16.00
N LYS A 75 -0.10 23.00 -15.83
CA LYS A 75 -0.95 23.49 -16.93
C LYS A 75 -0.18 24.36 -17.92
N GLU A 76 0.92 24.94 -17.48
CA GLU A 76 1.80 25.82 -18.23
C GLU A 76 2.73 25.04 -19.15
N LEU A 77 2.96 23.74 -18.91
CA LEU A 77 3.75 22.87 -19.79
C LEU A 77 2.85 22.16 -20.81
N GLU A 78 3.34 22.07 -22.04
CA GLU A 78 2.80 21.21 -23.09
C GLU A 78 3.75 20.07 -23.40
N LEU A 79 3.17 18.91 -23.69
CA LEU A 79 3.91 17.74 -24.11
C LEU A 79 4.26 17.85 -25.59
N ILE A 80 5.55 17.71 -25.91
CA ILE A 80 6.06 17.72 -27.29
C ILE A 80 6.19 16.28 -27.81
N GLN A 81 6.76 15.40 -26.99
CA GLN A 81 7.01 14.01 -27.34
C GLN A 81 6.95 13.13 -26.08
N SER A 82 6.47 11.90 -26.24
CA SER A 82 6.51 10.86 -25.21
C SER A 82 6.67 9.49 -25.86
N ASP A 83 7.31 8.57 -25.15
CA ASP A 83 7.24 7.13 -25.40
C ASP A 83 5.98 6.47 -24.82
N SER A 84 5.18 7.22 -24.05
CA SER A 84 3.95 6.80 -23.39
C SER A 84 2.69 6.95 -24.25
N GLU A 85 1.60 6.32 -23.80
CA GLU A 85 0.26 6.73 -24.21
C GLU A 85 -0.16 7.99 -23.44
N ILE A 86 -0.79 8.93 -24.14
CA ILE A 86 -1.34 10.16 -23.54
C ILE A 86 -2.80 9.89 -23.16
N LYS A 87 -3.14 10.02 -21.88
CA LYS A 87 -4.54 9.93 -21.43
C LYS A 87 -5.16 11.34 -21.33
N VAL A 88 -6.49 11.39 -21.31
CA VAL A 88 -7.30 12.63 -21.23
C VAL A 88 -6.86 13.44 -19.99
N ASN A 89 -6.74 14.78 -20.11
CA ASN A 89 -6.37 15.74 -19.06
C ASN A 89 -4.88 16.06 -18.83
N ASN A 90 -4.01 15.95 -19.84
CA ASN A 90 -2.59 16.36 -19.72
C ASN A 90 -1.78 15.45 -18.76
N GLU A 91 -2.25 14.21 -18.57
CA GLU A 91 -1.60 13.16 -17.81
C GLU A 91 -0.90 12.18 -18.75
N LEU A 92 0.37 11.87 -18.44
CA LEU A 92 1.12 10.80 -19.10
C LEU A 92 0.97 9.52 -18.29
N VAL A 93 0.75 8.38 -18.96
CA VAL A 93 0.65 7.09 -18.30
C VAL A 93 1.50 6.06 -19.01
N TRP A 94 2.37 5.40 -18.24
CA TRP A 94 3.09 4.20 -18.66
C TRP A 94 2.55 3.00 -17.91
N GLU A 95 2.32 1.92 -18.64
CA GLU A 95 1.95 0.61 -18.10
C GLU A 95 3.09 -0.36 -18.44
N LEU A 96 3.79 -0.85 -17.43
CA LEU A 96 4.82 -1.87 -17.57
C LEU A 96 4.29 -3.18 -16.99
N GLU A 97 4.41 -4.26 -17.76
CA GLU A 97 3.90 -5.57 -17.35
C GLU A 97 4.60 -6.05 -16.08
N SER A 98 5.93 -6.01 -16.07
CA SER A 98 6.75 -6.38 -14.93
C SER A 98 8.11 -5.68 -14.93
N LEU A 99 8.75 -5.66 -13.76
CA LEU A 99 10.14 -5.30 -13.54
C LEU A 99 10.73 -6.34 -12.60
N ASP A 100 11.73 -7.09 -13.08
CA ASP A 100 12.30 -8.18 -12.30
C ASP A 100 13.04 -7.65 -11.05
N SER A 101 13.36 -8.58 -10.15
CA SER A 101 14.18 -8.31 -8.97
C SER A 101 15.46 -7.56 -9.35
N LEU A 102 15.72 -6.44 -8.68
CA LEU A 102 16.90 -5.58 -8.92
C LEU A 102 17.01 -4.99 -10.34
N GLU A 103 15.96 -5.06 -11.15
CA GLU A 103 15.94 -4.53 -12.51
C GLU A 103 15.56 -3.03 -12.54
N GLN A 104 15.95 -2.36 -13.62
CA GLN A 104 15.66 -0.95 -13.88
C GLN A 104 15.03 -0.78 -15.27
N SER A 105 14.06 0.14 -15.37
CA SER A 105 13.48 0.61 -16.62
C SER A 105 13.68 2.12 -16.78
N THR A 106 13.89 2.57 -18.01
CA THR A 106 14.06 3.99 -18.34
C THR A 106 12.96 4.45 -19.28
N LEU A 107 12.31 5.56 -18.92
CA LEU A 107 11.22 6.18 -19.68
C LEU A 107 11.58 7.63 -19.99
N THR A 108 11.09 8.15 -21.12
CA THR A 108 11.47 9.48 -21.60
C THR A 108 10.32 10.27 -22.17
N PHE A 109 10.23 11.54 -21.80
CA PHE A 109 9.29 12.47 -22.41
C PHE A 109 9.87 13.87 -22.50
N THR A 110 9.37 14.65 -23.44
CA THR A 110 9.84 16.01 -23.73
C THR A 110 8.68 16.98 -23.60
N THR A 111 8.88 18.05 -22.84
CA THR A 111 7.90 19.13 -22.68
C THR A 111 8.48 20.48 -23.08
N LYS A 112 7.60 21.46 -23.20
CA LYS A 112 7.96 22.87 -23.40
C LYS A 112 6.95 23.77 -22.69
N LEU A 113 7.36 24.99 -22.34
CA LEU A 113 6.42 25.98 -21.83
C LEU A 113 5.46 26.42 -22.94
N LYS A 114 4.16 26.39 -22.65
CA LYS A 114 3.13 26.90 -23.55
C LYS A 114 3.41 28.36 -23.83
N THR A 115 3.62 28.67 -25.10
CA THR A 115 3.65 30.06 -25.54
C THR A 115 2.21 30.52 -25.63
N ASP A 116 1.72 31.22 -24.61
CA ASP A 116 0.44 31.93 -24.71
C ASP A 116 0.52 32.89 -25.89
N THR A 117 0.01 32.45 -27.05
CA THR A 117 -0.33 33.35 -28.14
C THR A 117 -1.58 34.09 -27.69
N SER A 118 -1.41 35.03 -26.76
CA SER A 118 -2.37 36.11 -26.59
C SER A 118 -2.46 36.82 -27.93
N GLU A 119 -3.57 36.57 -28.62
CA GLU A 119 -3.93 37.22 -29.86
C GLU A 119 -3.64 38.71 -29.78
N VAL A 120 -2.87 39.19 -30.74
CA VAL A 120 -2.60 40.61 -30.98
C VAL A 120 -3.93 41.38 -30.88
N PRO A 121 -4.05 42.46 -30.08
CA PRO A 121 -5.27 43.25 -30.05
C PRO A 121 -5.43 43.95 -31.40
N ILE A 122 -6.23 43.37 -32.29
CA ILE A 122 -6.70 44.06 -33.49
C ILE A 122 -7.68 45.14 -33.03
N ILE A 123 -7.17 46.36 -32.93
CA ILE A 123 -7.98 47.57 -32.83
C ILE A 123 -8.84 47.65 -34.11
N LYS A 124 -10.18 47.58 -33.97
CA LYS A 124 -11.12 48.10 -34.97
C LYS A 124 -12.40 48.62 -34.28
N PRO A 125 -12.96 49.76 -34.72
CA PRO A 125 -13.60 50.71 -33.82
C PRO A 125 -15.06 50.41 -33.50
N GLU A 126 -15.42 50.91 -32.33
CA GLU A 126 -16.74 51.18 -31.76
C GLU A 126 -17.75 51.80 -32.75
N LEU A 127 -18.90 51.13 -32.92
CA LEU A 127 -20.28 51.63 -32.67
C LEU A 127 -21.33 50.78 -33.41
N ALA A 128 -22.20 50.11 -32.65
CA ALA A 128 -23.65 50.30 -32.72
C ALA A 128 -24.36 49.39 -31.70
N GLU A 129 -25.15 50.03 -30.84
CA GLU A 129 -26.09 49.43 -29.91
C GLU A 129 -27.17 48.61 -30.61
N SER A 130 -27.60 47.50 -30.00
CA SER A 130 -29.02 47.24 -29.71
C SER A 130 -29.23 45.92 -28.96
N SER A 131 -29.77 46.06 -27.74
CA SER A 131 -30.93 45.37 -27.17
C SER A 131 -30.96 43.83 -26.98
N ASP A 132 -31.16 43.48 -25.70
CA ASP A 132 -32.22 42.60 -25.16
C ASP A 132 -31.85 41.20 -24.66
N GLY A 133 -32.39 40.90 -23.47
CA GLY A 133 -32.81 39.55 -23.05
C GLY A 133 -31.76 38.64 -22.43
N GLY A 134 -31.58 38.74 -21.11
CA GLY A 134 -30.69 37.87 -20.33
C GLY A 134 -31.17 36.42 -20.12
N ASN A 135 -30.33 35.61 -19.49
CA ASN A 135 -30.65 34.86 -18.26
C ASN A 135 -29.36 34.22 -17.72
N GLY A 136 -29.09 34.40 -16.43
CA GLY A 136 -27.93 33.83 -15.76
C GLY A 136 -28.08 32.32 -15.54
N SER A 137 -26.99 31.59 -15.77
CA SER A 137 -26.77 30.26 -15.20
C SER A 137 -25.33 30.22 -14.73
N VAL A 138 -25.14 30.40 -13.43
CA VAL A 138 -23.88 30.15 -12.73
C VAL A 138 -23.72 28.64 -12.73
N ASP A 139 -22.83 28.14 -13.57
CA ASP A 139 -22.47 26.72 -13.56
C ASP A 139 -21.58 26.49 -12.35
N THR A 140 -22.17 25.84 -11.35
CA THR A 140 -21.52 25.56 -10.07
C THR A 140 -20.66 24.35 -10.35
N SER A 141 -19.35 24.55 -10.47
CA SER A 141 -18.39 23.46 -10.57
C SER A 141 -18.61 22.51 -9.39
N GLU A 142 -19.14 21.33 -9.68
CA GLU A 142 -19.20 20.25 -8.70
C GLU A 142 -17.77 19.80 -8.42
N THR A 143 -17.21 20.33 -7.34
CA THR A 143 -16.06 19.74 -6.68
C THR A 143 -16.53 18.41 -6.08
N THR A 144 -16.39 17.31 -6.82
CA THR A 144 -16.49 15.99 -6.19
C THR A 144 -15.31 15.89 -5.22
N PRO A 145 -15.54 15.71 -3.91
CA PRO A 145 -14.45 15.55 -2.95
C PRO A 145 -13.58 14.35 -3.34
N PRO A 146 -12.28 14.33 -2.97
CA PRO A 146 -11.39 13.22 -3.27
C PRO A 146 -12.02 11.92 -2.78
N LYS A 147 -12.15 10.96 -3.70
CA LYS A 147 -12.56 9.59 -3.36
C LYS A 147 -11.38 8.97 -2.64
N THR A 148 -11.50 8.75 -1.33
CA THR A 148 -10.61 7.82 -0.64
C THR A 148 -10.88 6.43 -1.22
N GLY A 149 -9.83 5.72 -1.62
CA GLY A 149 -9.89 4.38 -2.21
C GLY A 149 -10.35 3.29 -1.24
N ASP A 150 -11.21 3.63 -0.28
CA ASP A 150 -11.72 2.66 0.66
C ASP A 150 -12.84 1.86 0.00
N GLU A 151 -12.55 0.63 -0.42
CA GLU A 151 -13.56 -0.42 -0.55
C GLU A 151 -14.09 -0.85 0.83
N THR A 152 -14.35 0.11 1.72
CA THR A 152 -15.01 -0.20 2.98
C THR A 152 -16.42 -0.63 2.66
N ASN A 153 -16.65 -1.95 2.75
CA ASN A 153 -17.96 -2.55 2.67
C ASN A 153 -18.79 -2.10 3.90
N ILE A 154 -19.33 -0.88 3.84
CA ILE A 154 -20.09 -0.26 4.92
C ILE A 154 -21.28 -1.13 5.31
N LEU A 155 -21.83 -1.88 4.34
CA LEU A 155 -22.89 -2.87 4.57
C LEU A 155 -22.37 -4.03 5.44
N GLY A 156 -21.15 -4.52 5.21
CA GLY A 156 -20.49 -5.51 6.06
C GLY A 156 -20.32 -5.03 7.50
N TYR A 157 -19.83 -3.81 7.70
CA TYR A 157 -19.74 -3.21 9.04
C TYR A 157 -21.10 -3.04 9.71
N LEU A 158 -22.15 -2.69 8.95
CA LEU A 158 -23.51 -2.58 9.46
C LEU A 158 -24.07 -3.94 9.90
N VAL A 159 -23.79 -5.01 9.14
CA VAL A 159 -24.16 -6.39 9.51
C VAL A 159 -23.44 -6.81 10.79
N ILE A 160 -22.13 -6.57 10.90
CA ILE A 160 -21.34 -6.87 12.10
C ILE A 160 -21.86 -6.07 13.30
N PHE A 161 -22.19 -4.79 13.10
CA PHE A 161 -22.76 -3.93 14.14
C PHE A 161 -24.10 -4.48 14.65
N VAL A 162 -25.01 -4.88 13.75
CA VAL A 162 -26.30 -5.47 14.12
C VAL A 162 -26.11 -6.79 14.87
N LEU A 163 -25.18 -7.65 14.44
CA LEU A 163 -24.85 -8.89 15.12
C LEU A 163 -24.27 -8.65 16.53
N SER A 164 -23.44 -7.62 16.69
CA SER A 164 -22.89 -7.22 17.99
C SER A 164 -23.97 -6.71 18.94
N VAL A 165 -24.90 -5.87 18.47
CA VAL A 165 -26.04 -5.40 19.27
C VAL A 165 -26.96 -6.57 19.64
N ALA A 166 -27.24 -7.48 18.70
CA ALA A 166 -28.07 -8.65 18.95
C ALA A 166 -27.45 -9.58 20.00
N SER A 167 -26.14 -9.85 19.94
CA SER A 167 -25.44 -10.67 20.93
C SER A 167 -25.48 -10.03 22.33
N PHE A 168 -25.33 -8.70 22.40
CA PHE A 168 -25.44 -7.96 23.65
C PHE A 168 -26.86 -8.05 24.25
N VAL A 169 -27.90 -7.90 23.43
CA VAL A 169 -29.30 -8.04 23.88
C VAL A 169 -29.57 -9.47 24.39
N ILE A 170 -29.09 -10.50 23.69
CA ILE A 170 -29.24 -11.91 24.12
C ILE A 170 -28.54 -12.14 25.46
N ALA A 171 -27.28 -11.69 25.60
CA ALA A 171 -26.53 -11.79 26.85
C ALA A 171 -27.24 -11.07 28.02
N TYR A 172 -27.80 -9.89 27.76
CA TYR A 172 -28.58 -9.13 28.74
C TYR A 172 -29.87 -9.85 29.15
N LEU A 173 -30.59 -10.45 28.21
CA LEU A 173 -31.81 -11.22 28.49
C LEU A 173 -31.51 -12.48 29.33
N ILE A 174 -30.40 -13.18 29.04
CA ILE A 174 -29.94 -14.34 29.82
C ILE A 174 -29.54 -13.91 31.23
N TYR A 175 -28.82 -12.79 31.38
CA TYR A 175 -28.48 -12.22 32.68
C TYR A 175 -29.72 -11.91 33.53
N ARG A 176 -30.74 -11.30 32.92
CA ARG A 176 -31.99 -10.94 33.62
C ARG A 176 -32.75 -12.17 34.15
N LYS A 177 -32.63 -13.33 33.48
CA LYS A 177 -33.23 -14.60 33.93
C LYS A 177 -32.52 -15.26 35.12
N LYS A 178 -31.43 -14.67 35.65
CA LYS A 178 -30.66 -15.16 36.82
C LYS A 178 -30.13 -16.60 36.70
N GLN A 179 -30.07 -17.18 35.50
CA GLN A 179 -29.63 -18.57 35.30
C GLN A 179 -28.12 -18.73 35.12
N VAL A 180 -27.35 -17.64 35.11
CA VAL A 180 -25.89 -17.67 34.91
C VAL A 180 -25.14 -16.96 36.03
N SER A 181 -24.05 -17.58 36.47
CA SER A 181 -23.15 -16.98 37.46
C SER A 181 -22.47 -15.75 36.86
N LYS A 182 -22.13 -14.75 37.70
CA LYS A 182 -21.44 -13.52 37.24
C LYS A 182 -20.10 -13.81 36.54
N ALA A 183 -19.48 -14.96 36.80
CA ALA A 183 -18.25 -15.40 36.14
C ALA A 183 -18.46 -15.83 34.67
N SER A 184 -19.63 -16.37 34.34
CA SER A 184 -19.94 -16.87 32.99
C SER A 184 -20.12 -15.74 31.97
N ILE A 185 -20.57 -14.56 32.41
CA ILE A 185 -20.78 -13.38 31.55
C ILE A 185 -19.45 -12.76 31.14
N VAL A 186 -18.46 -12.73 32.04
CA VAL A 186 -17.11 -12.26 31.72
C VAL A 186 -16.44 -13.19 30.71
N GLY A 187 -16.66 -14.50 30.81
CA GLY A 187 -16.16 -15.48 29.83
C GLY A 187 -16.69 -15.26 28.41
N VAL A 188 -18.01 -15.01 28.26
CA VAL A 188 -18.62 -14.75 26.94
C VAL A 188 -18.13 -13.44 26.32
N LEU A 189 -17.92 -12.40 27.14
CA LEU A 189 -17.39 -11.12 26.70
C LEU A 189 -15.92 -11.20 26.26
N LEU A 190 -15.11 -12.04 26.92
CA LEU A 190 -13.72 -12.30 26.54
C LEU A 190 -13.61 -13.11 25.25
N ILE A 191 -14.51 -14.08 25.02
CA ILE A 191 -14.54 -14.85 23.76
C ILE A 191 -14.87 -13.94 22.56
N GLY A 192 -15.75 -12.95 22.74
CA GLY A 192 -16.09 -11.99 21.68
C GLY A 192 -14.97 -11.00 21.32
N ILE A 193 -13.99 -10.77 22.21
CA ILE A 193 -12.82 -9.91 21.96
C ILE A 193 -11.68 -10.70 21.29
N LEU A 194 -11.65 -12.02 21.44
CA LEU A 194 -10.63 -12.90 20.82
C LEU A 194 -10.93 -13.25 19.36
N ILE A 195 -12.13 -12.93 18.86
CA ILE A 195 -12.46 -13.06 17.44
C ILE A 195 -12.19 -11.70 16.79
N SER A 196 -10.91 -11.36 16.63
CA SER A 196 -10.52 -10.31 15.68
C SER A 196 -11.09 -10.70 14.31
N PRO A 197 -11.61 -9.78 13.49
CA PRO A 197 -11.86 -10.08 12.10
C PRO A 197 -10.51 -10.42 11.47
N ILE A 198 -10.26 -11.72 11.28
CA ILE A 198 -9.20 -12.19 10.40
C ILE A 198 -9.69 -11.82 9.01
N SER A 199 -9.31 -10.63 8.56
CA SER A 199 -9.44 -10.27 7.15
C SER A 199 -8.46 -11.17 6.41
N SER A 200 -8.91 -12.35 5.99
CA SER A 200 -8.15 -13.19 5.07
C SER A 200 -8.10 -12.48 3.72
N ILE A 201 -7.16 -11.56 3.57
CA ILE A 201 -6.79 -11.03 2.27
C ILE A 201 -5.90 -12.13 1.68
N ASN A 202 -6.47 -12.96 0.81
CA ASN A 202 -5.70 -13.74 -0.13
C ASN A 202 -5.07 -12.77 -1.14
N ALA A 203 -4.04 -12.05 -0.72
CA ALA A 203 -3.25 -11.22 -1.61
C ALA A 203 -2.07 -12.07 -2.06
N THR A 204 -2.16 -12.57 -3.29
CA THR A 204 -1.05 -13.20 -4.01
C THR A 204 0.07 -12.18 -4.33
N GLY A 205 -0.06 -10.92 -3.92
CA GLY A 205 1.00 -9.91 -3.96
C GLY A 205 0.65 -8.67 -3.12
N LYS A 206 1.67 -7.98 -2.61
CA LYS A 206 1.54 -6.73 -1.84
C LYS A 206 1.45 -5.55 -2.82
N GLN A 207 0.30 -4.86 -2.83
CA GLN A 207 0.18 -3.60 -3.57
C GLN A 207 0.95 -2.49 -2.86
N PHE A 208 1.62 -1.64 -3.63
CA PHE A 208 2.27 -0.44 -3.14
C PHE A 208 1.98 0.73 -4.05
N SER A 209 1.98 1.93 -3.47
CA SER A 209 1.88 3.17 -4.20
C SER A 209 2.71 4.25 -3.51
N PHE A 210 3.40 5.06 -4.29
CA PHE A 210 4.14 6.21 -3.79
C PHE A 210 4.08 7.36 -4.80
N THR A 211 4.37 8.55 -4.29
CA THR A 211 4.37 9.79 -5.07
C THR A 211 5.69 10.52 -4.89
N GLU A 212 6.25 11.01 -5.99
CA GLU A 212 7.46 11.83 -6.01
C GLU A 212 7.17 13.14 -6.75
N THR A 213 7.83 14.22 -6.33
CA THR A 213 7.68 15.54 -6.95
C THR A 213 9.04 15.98 -7.49
N SER A 214 9.10 16.27 -8.79
CA SER A 214 10.27 16.88 -9.42
C SER A 214 9.99 18.35 -9.69
N ASN A 215 10.90 19.21 -9.26
CA ASN A 215 10.83 20.65 -9.49
C ASN A 215 11.74 21.03 -10.66
N ILE A 216 11.21 21.83 -11.58
CA ILE A 216 11.95 22.33 -12.73
C ILE A 216 11.90 23.85 -12.78
N LYS A 217 13.02 24.49 -13.13
CA LYS A 217 13.12 25.94 -13.27
C LYS A 217 13.19 26.37 -14.73
N VAL A 218 12.22 27.18 -15.14
CA VAL A 218 12.15 27.78 -16.49
C VAL A 218 12.08 29.29 -16.36
N GLY A 219 13.18 29.97 -16.67
CA GLY A 219 13.37 31.40 -16.44
C GLY A 219 13.36 31.73 -14.94
N ASP A 220 12.43 32.59 -14.52
CA ASP A 220 12.24 32.99 -13.13
C ASP A 220 11.13 32.20 -12.42
N ALA A 221 10.53 31.22 -13.10
CA ALA A 221 9.43 30.41 -12.57
C ALA A 221 9.88 28.97 -12.29
N GLU A 222 9.30 28.38 -11.25
CA GLU A 222 9.47 26.98 -10.86
C GLU A 222 8.15 26.24 -11.07
N TYR A 223 8.25 25.00 -11.53
CA TYR A 223 7.10 24.15 -11.83
C TYR A 223 7.30 22.78 -11.21
N ASP A 224 6.24 22.28 -10.57
CA ASP A 224 6.24 20.95 -9.95
C ASP A 224 5.57 19.95 -10.88
N LEU A 225 6.25 18.82 -11.09
CA LEU A 225 5.72 17.64 -11.76
C LEU A 225 5.49 16.56 -10.71
N ILE A 226 4.30 15.98 -10.69
CA ILE A 226 3.92 14.95 -9.72
C ILE A 226 3.93 13.59 -10.41
N PHE A 227 4.77 12.70 -9.92
CA PHE A 227 4.92 11.33 -10.39
C PHE A 227 4.25 10.40 -9.38
N THR A 228 3.31 9.58 -9.83
CA THR A 228 2.67 8.56 -8.98
C THR A 228 2.95 7.20 -9.57
N VAL A 229 3.48 6.29 -8.75
CA VAL A 229 3.74 4.90 -9.11
C VAL A 229 2.80 4.02 -8.31
N GLU A 230 2.17 3.07 -9.00
CA GLU A 230 1.38 1.98 -8.42
C GLU A 230 1.94 0.67 -8.95
N ALA A 231 2.14 -0.33 -8.11
CA ALA A 231 2.36 -1.69 -8.59
C ALA A 231 2.07 -2.76 -7.52
N THR A 232 2.22 -4.02 -7.93
CA THR A 232 2.08 -5.20 -7.08
C THR A 232 3.40 -5.94 -6.98
N ILE A 233 3.95 -6.09 -5.78
CA ILE A 233 5.06 -7.01 -5.53
C ILE A 233 4.50 -8.41 -5.34
N THR A 234 4.88 -9.33 -6.21
CA THR A 234 4.48 -10.74 -6.09
C THR A 234 5.57 -11.48 -5.33
N GLU A 235 5.30 -11.79 -4.07
CA GLU A 235 6.14 -12.69 -3.29
C GLU A 235 5.80 -14.12 -3.70
N GLU A 236 6.62 -14.74 -4.56
CA GLU A 236 6.43 -16.14 -4.92
C GLU A 236 6.87 -17.03 -3.75
N LEU A 237 5.93 -17.25 -2.84
CA LEU A 237 6.09 -18.14 -1.71
C LEU A 237 5.99 -19.60 -2.20
N THR A 238 7.13 -20.25 -2.43
CA THR A 238 7.14 -21.70 -2.66
C THR A 238 7.02 -22.43 -1.32
N LEU A 239 5.94 -23.20 -1.14
CA LEU A 239 5.80 -24.10 0.00
C LEU A 239 7.07 -24.93 0.12
N ALA A 240 7.76 -24.77 1.24
CA ALA A 240 9.01 -25.47 1.45
C ALA A 240 8.71 -26.98 1.51
N GLY A 241 9.54 -27.76 0.82
CA GLY A 241 9.24 -29.13 0.40
C GLY A 241 9.16 -30.17 1.53
N ASP A 242 9.60 -31.40 1.24
CA ASP A 242 9.39 -32.53 2.13
C ASP A 242 10.22 -32.38 3.42
N TRP A 243 9.58 -32.73 4.54
CA TRP A 243 10.20 -32.78 5.86
C TRP A 243 10.69 -34.17 6.17
N GLU A 244 11.96 -34.28 6.52
CA GLU A 244 12.56 -35.52 7.01
C GLU A 244 13.27 -35.26 8.34
N MET A 245 13.12 -36.18 9.28
CA MET A 245 13.86 -36.15 10.53
C MET A 245 15.30 -36.55 10.22
N ASP A 246 16.28 -35.77 10.67
CA ASP A 246 17.69 -36.08 10.39
C ASP A 246 18.09 -37.38 11.11
N ASP A 247 18.49 -38.39 10.33
CA ASP A 247 18.91 -39.70 10.83
C ASP A 247 20.15 -39.61 11.75
N ASP A 248 21.00 -38.60 11.55
CA ASP A 248 22.23 -38.39 12.32
C ASP A 248 22.02 -37.49 13.55
N ASP A 249 21.00 -36.61 13.56
CA ASP A 249 20.66 -35.72 14.67
C ASP A 249 19.14 -35.64 14.90
N LEU A 250 18.65 -36.53 15.78
CA LEU A 250 17.23 -36.68 16.13
C LEU A 250 16.56 -35.43 16.74
N LEU A 251 17.30 -34.34 16.95
CA LEU A 251 16.79 -33.06 17.43
C LEU A 251 16.53 -32.05 16.31
N ASN A 252 16.97 -32.32 15.08
CA ASN A 252 16.79 -31.41 13.96
C ASN A 252 15.87 -32.01 12.91
N TRP A 253 15.04 -31.14 12.35
CA TRP A 253 14.21 -31.46 11.20
C TRP A 253 14.83 -30.84 9.97
N LYS A 254 15.00 -31.65 8.93
CA LYS A 254 15.52 -31.23 7.65
C LYS A 254 14.37 -30.88 6.72
N LEU A 255 14.29 -29.60 6.36
CA LEU A 255 13.46 -29.10 5.29
C LEU A 255 14.24 -29.19 4.00
N SER A 256 13.75 -29.90 2.98
CA SER A 256 14.41 -29.98 1.67
C SER A 256 13.49 -29.45 0.58
N TRP A 257 14.05 -28.79 -0.43
CA TRP A 257 13.29 -28.28 -1.59
C TRP A 257 13.99 -28.63 -2.89
N THR A 258 13.27 -28.52 -4.00
CA THR A 258 13.87 -28.68 -5.34
C THR A 258 14.39 -27.32 -5.80
N PRO A 259 15.70 -27.17 -6.05
CA PRO A 259 16.25 -25.91 -6.54
C PRO A 259 15.65 -25.52 -7.89
N THR A 260 15.31 -24.24 -8.03
CA THR A 260 15.01 -23.62 -9.32
C THR A 260 16.32 -23.30 -10.03
N ASN A 261 16.38 -23.55 -11.35
CA ASN A 261 17.64 -23.52 -12.13
C ASN A 261 18.31 -22.12 -12.19
N GLU A 262 17.63 -21.08 -11.74
CA GLU A 262 18.06 -19.68 -11.84
C GLU A 262 18.46 -19.08 -10.49
N SER A 263 18.20 -19.80 -9.39
CA SER A 263 18.32 -19.27 -8.03
C SER A 263 19.71 -19.50 -7.47
N LYS A 264 20.28 -18.45 -6.89
CA LYS A 264 21.63 -18.46 -6.32
C LYS A 264 21.62 -18.70 -4.81
N SER A 265 20.51 -18.39 -4.16
CA SER A 265 20.32 -18.57 -2.72
C SER A 265 18.85 -18.69 -2.37
N TYR A 266 18.57 -19.14 -1.15
CA TYR A 266 17.22 -19.27 -0.62
C TYR A 266 17.10 -18.59 0.74
N ASP A 267 16.02 -17.84 0.92
CA ASP A 267 15.58 -17.34 2.20
C ASP A 267 14.47 -18.24 2.75
N ILE A 268 14.51 -18.50 4.06
CA ILE A 268 13.56 -19.37 4.73
C ILE A 268 12.64 -18.53 5.60
N TYR A 269 11.35 -18.65 5.33
CA TYR A 269 10.30 -17.99 6.07
C TYR A 269 9.49 -19.01 6.85
N ARG A 270 8.96 -18.59 8.00
CA ARG A 270 8.16 -19.41 8.89
C ARG A 270 6.91 -18.68 9.34
N SER A 271 5.75 -19.34 9.29
CA SER A 271 4.47 -18.81 9.77
C SER A 271 3.77 -19.83 10.69
N TYR A 272 3.02 -19.33 11.67
CA TYR A 272 2.16 -20.14 12.54
C TYR A 272 0.81 -20.46 11.88
N THR A 273 0.33 -19.56 11.03
CA THR A 273 -1.04 -19.61 10.46
C THR A 273 -1.04 -20.06 9.00
N GLY A 274 0.11 -19.93 8.32
CA GLY A 274 0.22 -20.13 6.88
C GLY A 274 -0.30 -18.95 6.06
N GLU A 275 -0.76 -17.87 6.70
CA GLU A 275 -1.15 -16.63 6.05
C GLU A 275 0.11 -15.86 5.61
N ALA A 276 0.09 -15.30 4.40
CA ALA A 276 1.23 -14.60 3.79
C ALA A 276 1.80 -13.49 4.71
N ALA A 277 0.92 -12.73 5.36
CA ALA A 277 1.31 -11.64 6.26
C ALA A 277 2.00 -12.09 7.57
N ASP A 278 1.89 -13.37 7.92
CA ASP A 278 2.40 -13.92 9.18
C ASP A 278 3.76 -14.64 9.02
N PHE A 279 4.32 -14.64 7.80
CA PHE A 279 5.63 -15.23 7.54
C PHE A 279 6.76 -14.33 8.06
N GLU A 280 7.56 -14.86 8.96
CA GLU A 280 8.78 -14.24 9.46
C GLU A 280 10.00 -14.91 8.82
N ARG A 281 10.96 -14.11 8.32
CA ARG A 281 12.23 -14.65 7.84
C ARG A 281 13.05 -15.18 9.01
N ILE A 282 13.44 -16.46 8.94
CA ILE A 282 14.21 -17.14 9.98
C ILE A 282 15.64 -17.52 9.53
N ALA A 283 15.88 -17.53 8.23
CA ALA A 283 17.21 -17.71 7.66
C ALA A 283 17.29 -17.02 6.29
N GLU A 284 18.49 -16.59 5.92
CA GLU A 284 18.75 -15.88 4.68
C GLU A 284 19.99 -16.45 3.97
N ASN A 285 20.03 -16.28 2.64
CA ASN A 285 21.17 -16.63 1.81
C ASN A 285 21.65 -18.09 1.95
N ILE A 286 20.71 -19.04 2.02
CA ILE A 286 21.00 -20.47 2.06
C ILE A 286 21.40 -20.91 0.65
N LEU A 287 22.63 -21.37 0.49
CA LEU A 287 23.17 -21.84 -0.80
C LEU A 287 22.87 -23.33 -1.07
N GLU A 288 22.34 -24.01 -0.06
CA GLU A 288 22.00 -25.43 -0.09
C GLU A 288 20.54 -25.62 -0.48
N ASP A 289 20.16 -26.84 -0.84
CA ASP A 289 18.79 -27.26 -1.16
C ASP A 289 18.01 -27.72 0.08
N HIS A 290 18.52 -27.42 1.26
CA HIS A 290 17.94 -27.82 2.53
C HIS A 290 18.27 -26.86 3.68
N TYR A 291 17.46 -26.93 4.74
CA TYR A 291 17.62 -26.16 5.97
C TYR A 291 17.27 -27.01 7.19
N TYR A 292 18.09 -26.93 8.24
CA TYR A 292 17.83 -27.63 9.50
C TYR A 292 17.12 -26.70 10.49
N ALA A 293 15.84 -26.98 10.75
CA ALA A 293 15.06 -26.30 11.77
C ALA A 293 15.19 -27.03 13.12
N LYS A 294 15.48 -26.27 14.19
CA LYS A 294 15.54 -26.80 15.57
C LYS A 294 14.16 -27.04 16.18
N ASP A 295 13.14 -26.32 15.72
CA ASP A 295 11.78 -26.37 16.25
C ASP A 295 10.79 -26.54 15.08
N PHE A 296 10.32 -27.77 14.86
CA PHE A 296 9.31 -28.08 13.84
C PHE A 296 7.87 -27.87 14.36
N GLU A 297 7.68 -27.97 15.67
CA GLU A 297 6.40 -27.77 16.34
C GLU A 297 6.60 -27.02 17.65
N ILE A 298 5.68 -26.10 17.97
CA ILE A 298 5.49 -25.61 19.34
C ILE A 298 4.08 -26.01 19.78
N ASN A 299 3.98 -26.72 20.90
CA ASN A 299 2.70 -27.18 21.47
C ASN A 299 1.88 -28.13 20.57
N GLY A 300 2.50 -28.83 19.62
CA GLY A 300 1.85 -29.80 18.75
C GLY A 300 1.19 -29.21 17.50
N GLU A 301 1.50 -27.95 17.17
CA GLU A 301 1.14 -27.32 15.90
C GLU A 301 2.40 -27.15 15.06
N ALA A 302 2.36 -27.68 13.84
CA ALA A 302 3.46 -27.59 12.87
C ALA A 302 3.51 -26.19 12.27
N TYR A 303 4.72 -25.69 12.09
CA TYR A 303 4.95 -24.44 11.37
C TYR A 303 4.78 -24.61 9.86
N TYR A 304 4.30 -23.55 9.21
CA TYR A 304 4.38 -23.41 7.77
C TYR A 304 5.72 -22.83 7.41
N TYR A 305 6.41 -23.46 6.47
CA TYR A 305 7.68 -22.95 5.96
C TYR A 305 7.56 -22.69 4.48
N VAL A 306 8.21 -21.62 4.06
CA VAL A 306 8.30 -21.21 2.67
C VAL A 306 9.74 -20.90 2.37
N THR A 307 10.16 -21.31 1.18
CA THR A 307 11.44 -20.93 0.59
C THR A 307 11.19 -19.85 -0.44
N ILE A 308 12.00 -18.80 -0.40
CA ILE A 308 12.03 -17.76 -1.43
C ILE A 308 13.38 -17.84 -2.09
N SER A 309 13.40 -18.01 -3.42
CA SER A 309 14.64 -17.96 -4.18
C SER A 309 15.07 -16.52 -4.47
N GLY A 310 16.35 -16.23 -4.26
CA GLY A 310 17.04 -15.03 -4.74
C GLY A 310 18.14 -15.33 -5.75
#